data_AF-A0AAP0DQC1-F1
#
_entry.id   AF-A0AAP0DQC1-F1
#
_cell.length_a   1.000
_cell.length_b   1.000
_cell.length_c   1.000
_cell.angle_alpha   90.00
_cell.angle_beta   90.00
_cell.angle_gamma   90.00
#
_symmetry.space_group_name_H-M   'P 1'
#
loop_
_entity.id
_entity.type
_entity.pdbx_description
1 polymer ?
#
loop_
_entity_poly.entity_id
_entity_poly.type
_entity_poly.pdbx_seq_one_letter_code
_entity_poly.pdbx_strand_id
1 'polypeptide(L)'
;MLGLYESAQLRLKGEKILDDALAFTEAKLKSLVNTLEGNLAEQVKQSLKRPFHHGMPMVEARLYFSNYQEECSTHDSLVKLAEMHFNYLQLQQKEELRIVSKWWKDMRFQETNPYIRDRVPEIYLWILGLYFEPRYSSARIIATKITLFLVVLDDTYDAYATIDEIRLLTDAINRWDISAMSQIPEYIRPFYKILLNEYAELEEQQAKGRVKSVIASKEAFQDIARGYLEEAEWTSSGYVASFPEYMKNGLITSAYNIISKSALVGMGEIVSQDDVAWYESHPKILQASELISRLQDDVMTYQCYVNFNKFERKRGQSATGVDAYMKTYGMSEKEAIEELKKMIKDAWKDINEGCLKPREVSMHVLAPILNLARMIDVVYRYDDGFTFPGKTLKEYITLLFVDSFPI
;
A
#
# COMPACT_ATOMS: atom_id res chain seq x y z
N MET A 1 -5.43 26.73 -15.45
CA MET A 1 -6.53 25.98 -14.81
C MET A 1 -6.05 24.61 -14.35
N LEU A 2 -5.52 23.76 -15.23
CA LEU A 2 -4.94 22.46 -14.87
C LEU A 2 -3.90 22.55 -13.74
N GLY A 3 -2.94 23.48 -13.84
CA GLY A 3 -1.95 23.68 -12.77
C GLY A 3 -2.55 24.09 -11.41
N LEU A 4 -3.69 24.80 -11.39
CA LEU A 4 -4.39 25.14 -10.15
C LEU A 4 -5.12 23.91 -9.58
N TYR A 5 -5.72 23.08 -10.43
CA TYR A 5 -6.32 21.81 -10.03
C TYR A 5 -5.29 20.88 -9.38
N GLU A 6 -4.11 20.74 -9.99
CA GLU A 6 -3.00 19.92 -9.45
C GLU A 6 -2.47 20.51 -8.13
N SER A 7 -2.26 21.82 -8.08
CA SER A 7 -1.75 22.48 -6.86
C SER A 7 -2.74 22.37 -5.70
N ALA A 8 -4.05 22.40 -5.97
CA ALA A 8 -5.08 22.27 -4.94
C ALA A 8 -5.18 20.85 -4.34
N GLN A 9 -4.49 19.85 -4.91
CA GLN A 9 -4.35 18.53 -4.28
C GLN A 9 -3.43 18.56 -3.04
N LEU A 10 -2.55 19.56 -2.94
CA LEU A 10 -1.63 19.77 -1.81
C LEU A 10 -2.25 20.58 -0.66
N ARG A 11 -3.54 20.87 -0.73
CA ARG A 11 -4.24 21.69 0.28
C ARG A 11 -4.20 21.07 1.68
N LEU A 12 -4.30 21.94 2.67
CA LEU A 12 -4.27 21.66 4.09
C LEU A 12 -5.64 21.87 4.74
N LYS A 13 -5.77 21.44 6.01
CA LYS A 13 -6.95 21.74 6.82
C LYS A 13 -7.06 23.25 7.07
N GLY A 14 -8.27 23.78 6.94
CA GLY A 14 -8.55 25.22 7.09
C GLY A 14 -8.37 26.05 5.81
N GLU A 15 -7.77 25.50 4.75
CA GLU A 15 -7.57 26.22 3.47
C GLU A 15 -8.81 26.16 2.57
N LYS A 16 -9.93 26.74 3.03
CA LYS A 16 -11.21 26.73 2.31
C LYS A 16 -11.09 27.23 0.86
N ILE A 17 -10.24 28.24 0.62
CA ILE A 17 -10.02 28.78 -0.73
C ILE A 17 -9.47 27.74 -1.70
N LEU A 18 -8.65 26.80 -1.23
CA LEU A 18 -8.12 25.71 -2.06
C LEU A 18 -9.12 24.57 -2.23
N ASP A 19 -9.98 24.32 -1.24
CA ASP A 19 -11.14 23.43 -1.41
C ASP A 19 -12.09 23.97 -2.50
N ASP A 20 -12.43 25.27 -2.44
CA ASP A 20 -13.28 25.94 -3.43
C ASP A 20 -12.60 25.97 -4.82
N ALA A 21 -11.29 26.24 -4.87
CA ALA A 21 -10.51 26.22 -6.12
C ALA A 21 -10.46 24.82 -6.75
N LEU A 22 -10.30 23.76 -5.94
CA LEU A 22 -10.32 22.39 -6.43
C LEU A 22 -11.69 22.07 -7.05
N ALA A 23 -12.78 22.34 -6.33
CA ALA A 23 -14.14 22.07 -6.82
C ALA A 23 -14.44 22.85 -8.11
N PHE A 24 -14.06 24.13 -8.16
CA PHE A 24 -14.23 24.98 -9.33
C PHE A 24 -13.44 24.46 -10.54
N THR A 25 -12.14 24.19 -10.36
CA THR A 25 -11.27 23.76 -11.45
C THR A 25 -11.65 22.37 -11.94
N GLU A 26 -11.99 21.43 -11.06
CA GLU A 26 -12.47 20.10 -11.43
C GLU A 26 -13.74 20.18 -12.30
N ALA A 27 -14.75 20.97 -11.88
CA ALA A 27 -15.98 21.14 -12.64
C ALA A 27 -15.74 21.74 -14.03
N LYS A 28 -14.86 22.75 -14.12
CA LYS A 28 -14.51 23.38 -15.40
C LYS A 28 -13.71 22.45 -16.30
N LEU A 29 -12.71 21.76 -15.78
CA LEU A 29 -11.92 20.80 -16.55
C LEU A 29 -12.81 19.66 -17.08
N LYS A 30 -13.72 19.11 -16.28
CA LYS A 30 -14.70 18.10 -16.75
C LYS A 30 -15.60 18.62 -17.87
N SER A 31 -15.98 19.89 -17.84
CA SER A 31 -16.79 20.48 -18.92
C SER A 31 -16.01 20.71 -20.21
N LEU A 32 -14.70 20.95 -20.11
CA LEU A 32 -13.82 21.27 -21.23
C LEU A 32 -13.13 20.05 -21.84
N VAL A 33 -13.03 18.94 -21.12
CA VAL A 33 -12.19 17.79 -21.51
C VAL A 33 -12.52 17.24 -22.91
N ASN A 34 -13.79 17.30 -23.33
CA ASN A 34 -14.24 16.83 -24.63
C ASN A 34 -14.10 17.87 -25.76
N THR A 35 -13.71 19.11 -25.43
CA THR A 35 -13.49 20.20 -26.40
C THR A 35 -12.02 20.53 -26.59
N LEU A 36 -11.14 19.98 -25.76
CA LEU A 36 -9.70 20.15 -25.88
C LEU A 36 -9.14 19.17 -26.93
N GLU A 37 -8.04 19.57 -27.57
CA GLU A 37 -7.33 18.76 -28.56
C GLU A 37 -5.86 18.58 -28.17
N GLY A 38 -5.21 17.57 -28.77
CA GLY A 38 -3.78 17.29 -28.59
C GLY A 38 -3.37 16.95 -27.15
N ASN A 39 -2.10 17.23 -26.83
CA ASN A 39 -1.48 16.88 -25.54
C ASN A 39 -2.24 17.45 -24.34
N LEU A 40 -2.79 18.65 -24.45
CA LEU A 40 -3.54 19.29 -23.37
C LEU A 40 -4.82 18.51 -23.02
N ALA A 41 -5.53 17.98 -24.00
CA ALA A 41 -6.70 17.15 -23.75
C ALA A 41 -6.34 15.90 -22.95
N GLU A 42 -5.23 15.26 -23.32
CA GLU A 42 -4.76 14.05 -22.65
C GLU A 42 -4.25 14.33 -21.24
N GLN A 43 -3.51 15.44 -21.03
CA GLN A 43 -3.11 15.89 -19.69
C GLN A 43 -4.32 16.13 -18.79
N VAL A 44 -5.36 16.81 -19.30
CA VAL A 44 -6.58 17.06 -18.53
C VAL A 44 -7.31 15.75 -18.21
N LYS A 45 -7.42 14.81 -19.16
CA LYS A 45 -8.01 13.49 -18.91
C LYS A 45 -7.24 12.71 -17.85
N GLN A 46 -5.90 12.68 -17.95
CA GLN A 46 -5.04 11.98 -17.01
C GLN A 46 -5.16 12.59 -15.61
N SER A 47 -5.03 13.91 -15.44
CA SER A 47 -5.17 14.58 -14.14
C SER A 47 -6.57 14.43 -13.51
N LEU A 48 -7.64 14.46 -14.32
CA LEU A 48 -9.00 14.21 -13.83
C LEU A 48 -9.20 12.76 -13.40
N LYS A 49 -8.53 11.82 -14.06
CA LYS A 49 -8.47 10.42 -13.64
C LYS A 49 -7.66 10.32 -12.33
N ARG A 50 -6.37 10.65 -12.37
CA ARG A 50 -5.51 10.65 -11.18
C ARG A 50 -4.63 11.90 -11.20
N PRO A 51 -4.80 12.80 -10.23
CA PRO A 51 -3.87 13.92 -10.08
C PRO A 51 -2.46 13.43 -9.79
N PHE A 52 -1.44 14.15 -10.23
CA PHE A 52 -0.04 13.76 -10.06
C PHE A 52 0.33 13.51 -8.60
N HIS A 53 -0.23 14.30 -7.67
CA HIS A 53 0.04 14.16 -6.24
C HIS A 53 -0.43 12.81 -5.66
N HIS A 54 -1.40 12.16 -6.28
CA HIS A 54 -1.95 10.86 -5.85
C HIS A 54 -1.36 9.68 -6.65
N GLY A 55 -0.63 9.94 -7.73
CA GLY A 55 -0.02 8.93 -8.58
C GLY A 55 1.32 8.40 -8.06
N MET A 56 1.73 7.24 -8.58
CA MET A 56 3.06 6.68 -8.33
C MET A 56 4.09 7.48 -9.16
N PRO A 57 5.05 8.20 -8.56
CA PRO A 57 5.90 9.15 -9.29
C PRO A 57 6.64 8.57 -10.49
N MET A 58 7.15 7.34 -10.37
CA MET A 58 7.85 6.66 -11.46
C MET A 58 6.93 6.34 -12.65
N VAL A 59 5.71 5.87 -12.38
CA VAL A 59 4.73 5.55 -13.43
C VAL A 59 4.26 6.83 -14.10
N GLU A 60 3.93 7.86 -13.32
CA GLU A 60 3.50 9.15 -13.87
C GLU A 60 4.61 9.79 -14.72
N ALA A 61 5.87 9.73 -14.27
CA ALA A 61 7.00 10.22 -15.06
C ALA A 61 7.16 9.42 -16.37
N ARG A 62 7.04 8.09 -16.31
CA ARG A 62 7.18 7.24 -17.50
C ARG A 62 6.05 7.48 -18.51
N LEU A 63 4.81 7.57 -18.03
CA LEU A 63 3.66 7.92 -18.87
C LEU A 63 3.81 9.32 -19.48
N TYR A 64 4.37 10.29 -18.74
CA TYR A 64 4.63 11.62 -19.27
C TYR A 64 5.57 11.59 -20.49
N PHE A 65 6.71 10.90 -20.39
CA PHE A 65 7.65 10.77 -21.50
C PHE A 65 7.09 9.97 -22.68
N SER A 66 6.21 9.01 -22.44
CA SER A 66 5.55 8.22 -23.50
C SER A 66 4.42 8.98 -24.19
N ASN A 67 3.58 9.69 -23.44
CA ASN A 67 2.38 10.33 -23.96
C ASN A 67 2.66 11.71 -24.59
N TYR A 68 3.73 12.38 -24.16
CA TYR A 68 4.06 13.74 -24.60
C TYR A 68 5.42 13.80 -25.32
N GLN A 69 5.73 12.79 -26.13
CA GLN A 69 6.99 12.69 -26.86
C GLN A 69 7.30 13.93 -27.70
N GLU A 70 6.31 14.48 -28.42
CA GLU A 70 6.49 15.69 -29.22
C GLU A 70 6.93 16.89 -28.38
N GLU A 71 6.29 17.10 -27.22
CA GLU A 71 6.67 18.17 -26.28
C GLU A 71 8.06 17.92 -25.69
N CYS A 72 8.34 16.69 -25.28
CA CYS A 72 9.62 16.31 -24.69
C CYS A 72 10.79 16.39 -25.68
N SER A 73 10.54 16.13 -26.96
CA SER A 73 11.54 16.16 -28.04
C SER A 73 12.18 17.55 -28.24
N THR A 74 11.57 18.60 -27.69
CA THR A 74 12.18 19.94 -27.67
C THR A 74 13.42 20.03 -26.76
N HIS A 75 13.64 19.01 -25.90
CA HIS A 75 14.72 18.93 -24.93
C HIS A 75 15.45 17.57 -25.00
N ASP A 76 16.12 17.29 -26.12
CA ASP A 76 16.84 16.02 -26.39
C ASP A 76 17.67 15.48 -25.23
N SER A 77 18.40 16.36 -24.51
CA SER A 77 19.24 15.93 -23.38
C SER A 77 18.43 15.39 -22.20
N LEU A 78 17.24 15.95 -21.93
CA LEU A 78 16.37 15.48 -20.85
C LEU A 78 15.73 14.13 -21.21
N VAL A 79 15.29 13.97 -22.47
CA VAL A 79 14.74 12.70 -22.96
C VAL A 79 15.77 11.59 -22.86
N LYS A 80 16.97 11.81 -23.40
CA LYS A 80 18.07 10.82 -23.33
C LYS A 80 18.42 10.44 -21.89
N LEU A 81 18.48 11.43 -20.99
CA LEU A 81 18.74 11.17 -19.57
C LEU A 81 17.62 10.34 -18.93
N ALA A 82 16.35 10.66 -19.22
CA ALA A 82 15.21 9.93 -18.70
C ALA A 82 15.17 8.49 -19.22
N GLU A 83 15.36 8.27 -20.52
CA GLU A 83 15.41 6.93 -21.13
C GLU A 83 16.52 6.07 -20.54
N MET A 84 17.74 6.62 -20.43
CA MET A 84 18.86 5.94 -19.77
C MET A 84 18.55 5.61 -18.31
N HIS A 85 17.94 6.54 -17.57
CA HIS A 85 17.56 6.33 -16.17
C HIS A 85 16.49 5.23 -16.04
N PHE A 86 15.44 5.24 -16.86
CA PHE A 86 14.41 4.20 -16.83
C PHE A 86 14.97 2.82 -17.18
N ASN A 87 15.84 2.73 -18.19
CA ASN A 87 16.49 1.48 -18.56
C ASN A 87 17.42 0.97 -17.43
N TYR A 88 18.16 1.86 -16.78
CA TYR A 88 19.00 1.51 -15.62
C TYR A 88 18.17 0.98 -14.44
N LEU A 89 17.10 1.69 -14.08
CA LEU A 89 16.20 1.26 -13.00
C LEU A 89 15.53 -0.07 -13.33
N GLN A 90 15.07 -0.26 -14.57
CA GLN A 90 14.47 -1.52 -14.99
C GLN A 90 15.43 -2.70 -14.83
N LEU A 91 16.71 -2.55 -15.20
CA LEU A 91 17.70 -3.61 -15.04
C LEU A 91 17.88 -4.00 -13.57
N GLN A 92 17.99 -2.99 -12.70
CA GLN A 92 18.11 -3.22 -11.27
C GLN A 92 16.85 -3.90 -10.70
N GLN A 93 15.66 -3.43 -11.10
CA GLN A 93 14.38 -3.96 -10.64
C GLN A 93 14.13 -5.40 -11.10
N LYS A 94 14.55 -5.74 -12.33
CA LYS A 94 14.53 -7.13 -12.83
C LYS A 94 15.40 -8.05 -11.98
N GLU A 95 16.58 -7.58 -11.56
CA GLU A 95 17.45 -8.36 -10.69
C GLU A 95 16.85 -8.54 -9.29
N GLU A 96 16.29 -7.47 -8.72
CA GLU A 96 15.57 -7.54 -7.44
C GLU A 96 14.38 -8.52 -7.51
N LEU A 97 13.56 -8.44 -8.56
CA LEU A 97 12.47 -9.38 -8.83
C LEU A 97 12.97 -10.82 -8.97
N ARG A 98 14.09 -11.03 -9.64
CA ARG A 98 14.72 -12.36 -9.79
C ARG A 98 15.12 -12.92 -8.41
N ILE A 99 15.71 -12.09 -7.55
CA ILE A 99 16.09 -12.47 -6.18
C ILE A 99 14.86 -12.86 -5.37
N VAL A 100 13.84 -12.00 -5.33
CA VAL A 100 12.61 -12.27 -4.56
C VAL A 100 11.86 -13.48 -5.12
N SER A 101 11.74 -13.60 -6.45
CA SER A 101 11.06 -14.73 -7.08
C SER A 101 11.75 -16.05 -6.80
N LYS A 102 13.10 -16.07 -6.81
CA LYS A 102 13.87 -17.26 -6.44
C LYS A 102 13.63 -17.61 -4.97
N TRP A 103 13.78 -16.62 -4.09
CA TRP A 103 13.54 -16.77 -2.65
C TRP A 103 12.15 -17.33 -2.37
N TRP A 104 11.09 -16.79 -3.00
CA TRP A 104 9.71 -17.25 -2.83
C TRP A 104 9.51 -18.69 -3.31
N LYS A 105 10.11 -19.06 -4.45
CA LYS A 105 10.06 -20.43 -4.96
C LYS A 105 10.79 -21.42 -4.06
N ASP A 106 11.93 -21.02 -3.49
CA ASP A 106 12.73 -21.86 -2.59
C ASP A 106 11.96 -22.22 -1.30
N MET A 107 10.93 -21.45 -0.93
CA MET A 107 10.03 -21.75 0.20
C MET A 107 9.06 -22.89 -0.08
N ARG A 108 8.77 -23.17 -1.35
CA ARG A 108 7.84 -24.23 -1.79
C ARG A 108 6.45 -24.12 -1.14
N PHE A 109 6.01 -22.89 -0.84
CA PHE A 109 4.68 -22.63 -0.31
C PHE A 109 3.59 -23.09 -1.27
N GLN A 110 3.75 -22.89 -2.57
CA GLN A 110 2.74 -23.35 -3.53
C GLN A 110 2.56 -24.87 -3.58
N GLU A 111 3.58 -25.62 -3.16
CA GLU A 111 3.50 -27.09 -3.11
C GLU A 111 2.84 -27.58 -1.83
N THR A 112 3.07 -26.88 -0.71
CA THR A 112 2.61 -27.28 0.63
C THR A 112 1.28 -26.61 1.00
N ASN A 113 1.02 -25.43 0.47
CA ASN A 113 -0.08 -24.52 0.79
C ASN A 113 -0.63 -23.91 -0.53
N PRO A 114 -1.33 -24.71 -1.36
CA PRO A 114 -1.79 -24.27 -2.68
C PRO A 114 -2.85 -23.16 -2.64
N TYR A 115 -3.37 -22.83 -1.47
CA TYR A 115 -4.33 -21.74 -1.25
C TYR A 115 -3.68 -20.35 -1.24
N ILE A 116 -2.35 -20.26 -1.03
CA ILE A 116 -1.64 -18.99 -0.98
C ILE A 116 -1.52 -18.40 -2.39
N ARG A 117 -1.96 -17.16 -2.55
CA ARG A 117 -1.87 -16.42 -3.81
C ARG A 117 -0.39 -16.15 -4.16
N ASP A 118 0.03 -16.49 -5.39
CA ASP A 118 1.30 -15.98 -5.92
C ASP A 118 1.09 -14.54 -6.42
N ARG A 119 1.73 -13.60 -5.73
CA ARG A 119 1.64 -12.16 -5.95
C ARG A 119 3.01 -11.49 -5.94
N VAL A 120 4.09 -12.23 -6.22
CA VAL A 120 5.45 -11.66 -6.16
C VAL A 120 5.60 -10.40 -7.03
N PRO A 121 5.19 -10.39 -8.31
CA PRO A 121 5.30 -9.18 -9.14
C PRO A 121 4.47 -8.01 -8.62
N GLU A 122 3.25 -8.27 -8.15
CA GLU A 122 2.33 -7.26 -7.62
C GLU A 122 2.84 -6.66 -6.31
N ILE A 123 3.29 -7.48 -5.37
CA ILE A 123 3.85 -7.02 -4.09
C ILE A 123 5.16 -6.28 -4.31
N TYR A 124 6.02 -6.76 -5.21
CA TYR A 124 7.23 -6.02 -5.56
C TYR A 124 6.91 -4.65 -6.16
N LEU A 125 5.94 -4.56 -7.08
CA LEU A 125 5.48 -3.27 -7.62
C LEU A 125 4.95 -2.35 -6.50
N TRP A 126 4.22 -2.92 -5.54
CA TRP A 126 3.72 -2.17 -4.39
C TRP A 126 4.85 -1.53 -3.58
N ILE A 127 5.89 -2.32 -3.29
CA ILE A 127 7.07 -1.88 -2.53
C ILE A 127 7.95 -0.93 -3.35
N LEU A 128 8.04 -1.11 -4.66
CA LEU A 128 8.72 -0.17 -5.55
C LEU A 128 8.08 1.23 -5.49
N GLY A 129 6.77 1.30 -5.19
CA GLY A 129 6.04 2.54 -4.98
C GLY A 129 6.62 3.40 -3.86
N LEU A 130 7.10 2.79 -2.76
CA LEU A 130 7.60 3.49 -1.57
C LEU A 130 8.85 4.30 -1.86
N TYR A 131 9.80 3.69 -2.57
CA TYR A 131 11.06 4.29 -2.99
C TYR A 131 11.61 3.57 -4.21
N PHE A 132 11.88 4.33 -5.27
CA PHE A 132 12.36 3.77 -6.53
C PHE A 132 13.86 3.99 -6.73
N GLU A 133 14.50 4.80 -5.89
CA GLU A 133 15.89 5.18 -6.09
C GLU A 133 16.83 3.96 -5.94
N PRO A 134 17.93 3.90 -6.71
CA PRO A 134 18.84 2.75 -6.75
C PRO A 134 19.37 2.33 -5.37
N ARG A 135 19.67 3.31 -4.52
CA ARG A 135 20.22 3.10 -3.15
C ARG A 135 19.32 2.30 -2.21
N TYR A 136 18.02 2.19 -2.52
CA TYR A 136 17.06 1.48 -1.69
C TYR A 136 16.81 0.04 -2.15
N SER A 137 17.71 -0.53 -2.97
CA SER A 137 17.59 -1.90 -3.49
C SER A 137 17.34 -2.94 -2.39
N SER A 138 18.21 -2.97 -1.38
CA SER A 138 18.08 -3.90 -0.24
C SER A 138 16.79 -3.66 0.53
N ALA A 139 16.40 -2.39 0.74
CA ALA A 139 15.14 -2.02 1.36
C ALA A 139 13.92 -2.56 0.60
N ARG A 140 13.94 -2.51 -0.73
CA ARG A 140 12.86 -3.07 -1.55
C ARG A 140 12.79 -4.57 -1.44
N ILE A 141 13.93 -5.27 -1.50
CA ILE A 141 13.96 -6.74 -1.36
C ILE A 141 13.40 -7.15 0.01
N ILE A 142 13.90 -6.55 1.10
CA ILE A 142 13.47 -6.89 2.46
C ILE A 142 11.99 -6.58 2.68
N ALA A 143 11.54 -5.38 2.32
CA ALA A 143 10.13 -5.01 2.50
C ALA A 143 9.19 -5.87 1.63
N THR A 144 9.62 -6.27 0.42
CA THR A 144 8.85 -7.19 -0.43
C THR A 144 8.70 -8.56 0.23
N LYS A 145 9.79 -9.12 0.76
CA LYS A 145 9.76 -10.40 1.49
C LYS A 145 8.80 -10.36 2.68
N ILE A 146 8.89 -9.33 3.52
CA ILE A 146 8.02 -9.20 4.71
C ILE A 146 6.57 -9.02 4.29
N THR A 147 6.31 -8.23 3.24
CA THR A 147 4.93 -8.04 2.73
C THR A 147 4.37 -9.32 2.11
N LEU A 148 5.19 -10.16 1.48
CA LEU A 148 4.76 -11.49 1.04
C LEU A 148 4.37 -12.39 2.21
N PHE A 149 5.04 -12.29 3.37
CA PHE A 149 4.60 -12.99 4.57
C PHE A 149 3.24 -12.50 5.09
N LEU A 150 2.93 -11.21 4.91
CA LEU A 150 1.60 -10.69 5.21
C LEU A 150 0.54 -11.28 4.31
N VAL A 151 0.81 -11.46 3.01
CA VAL A 151 -0.12 -12.13 2.09
C VAL A 151 -0.40 -13.56 2.54
N VAL A 152 0.62 -14.31 2.98
CA VAL A 152 0.41 -15.66 3.54
C VAL A 152 -0.47 -15.62 4.79
N LEU A 153 -0.22 -14.64 5.67
CA LEU A 153 -0.97 -14.48 6.90
C LEU A 153 -2.44 -14.15 6.61
N ASP A 154 -2.69 -13.16 5.75
CA ASP A 154 -4.00 -12.73 5.26
C ASP A 154 -4.78 -13.92 4.65
N ASP A 155 -4.20 -14.62 3.68
CA ASP A 155 -4.82 -15.80 3.04
C ASP A 155 -5.17 -16.91 4.04
N THR A 156 -4.30 -17.09 5.04
CA THR A 156 -4.50 -18.10 6.07
C THR A 156 -5.64 -17.72 7.01
N TYR A 157 -5.74 -16.45 7.42
CA TYR A 157 -6.73 -16.00 8.40
C TYR A 157 -8.12 -15.81 7.79
N ASP A 158 -8.21 -15.30 6.56
CA ASP A 158 -9.49 -14.96 5.95
C ASP A 158 -10.19 -16.14 5.26
N ALA A 159 -9.41 -17.06 4.67
CA ALA A 159 -9.95 -18.00 3.70
C ALA A 159 -9.71 -19.48 4.04
N TYR A 160 -8.69 -19.79 4.85
CA TYR A 160 -8.21 -21.18 4.95
C TYR A 160 -8.28 -21.79 6.35
N ALA A 161 -7.65 -21.17 7.34
CA ALA A 161 -7.51 -21.74 8.67
C ALA A 161 -8.81 -21.60 9.49
N THR A 162 -9.04 -22.56 10.38
CA THR A 162 -10.14 -22.46 11.36
C THR A 162 -9.80 -21.46 12.46
N ILE A 163 -10.83 -20.97 13.16
CA ILE A 163 -10.67 -20.03 14.28
C ILE A 163 -9.70 -20.53 15.37
N ASP A 164 -9.69 -21.84 15.65
CA ASP A 164 -8.80 -22.43 16.65
C ASP A 164 -7.35 -22.52 16.14
N GLU A 165 -7.15 -22.79 14.85
CA GLU A 165 -5.83 -22.81 14.23
C GLU A 165 -5.20 -21.42 14.17
N ILE A 166 -5.98 -20.39 13.82
CA ILE A 166 -5.46 -19.01 13.80
C ILE A 166 -5.13 -18.52 15.20
N ARG A 167 -5.90 -18.89 16.25
CA ARG A 167 -5.52 -18.58 17.65
C ARG A 167 -4.15 -19.14 18.01
N LEU A 168 -3.88 -20.39 17.65
CA LEU A 168 -2.58 -21.03 17.89
C LEU A 168 -1.47 -20.35 17.10
N LEU A 169 -1.73 -19.99 15.83
CA LEU A 169 -0.77 -19.27 14.99
C LEU A 169 -0.49 -17.87 15.52
N THR A 170 -1.51 -17.12 15.93
CA THR A 170 -1.38 -15.80 16.56
C THR A 170 -0.55 -15.92 17.84
N ASP A 171 -0.83 -16.87 18.73
CA ASP A 171 -0.02 -17.09 19.94
C ASP A 171 1.44 -17.41 19.60
N ALA A 172 1.70 -18.28 18.62
CA ALA A 172 3.05 -18.59 18.16
C ALA A 172 3.79 -17.34 17.65
N ILE A 173 3.15 -16.53 16.79
CA ILE A 173 3.70 -15.26 16.30
C ILE A 173 3.97 -14.29 17.47
N ASN A 174 3.07 -14.18 18.44
CA ASN A 174 3.26 -13.32 19.60
C ASN A 174 4.45 -13.76 20.47
N ARG A 175 4.69 -15.07 20.60
CA ARG A 175 5.87 -15.60 21.31
C ARG A 175 7.16 -15.45 20.50
N TRP A 176 7.07 -15.54 19.18
CA TRP A 176 8.19 -15.45 18.23
C TRP A 176 9.33 -16.43 18.55
N ASP A 177 8.97 -17.65 18.93
CA ASP A 177 9.91 -18.70 19.39
C ASP A 177 9.68 -20.02 18.62
N ILE A 178 10.76 -20.71 18.27
CA ILE A 178 10.70 -21.96 17.47
C ILE A 178 10.00 -23.11 18.21
N SER A 179 9.98 -23.10 19.55
CA SER A 179 9.28 -24.12 20.36
C SER A 179 7.77 -24.09 20.16
N ALA A 180 7.19 -22.93 19.82
CA ALA A 180 5.77 -22.78 19.52
C ALA A 180 5.36 -23.50 18.21
N MET A 181 6.33 -23.85 17.35
CA MET A 181 6.08 -24.59 16.10
C MET A 181 5.37 -25.93 16.34
N SER A 182 5.58 -26.57 17.49
CA SER A 182 4.92 -27.83 17.86
C SER A 182 3.40 -27.68 18.08
N GLN A 183 2.94 -26.47 18.39
CA GLN A 183 1.56 -26.16 18.77
C GLN A 183 0.70 -25.74 17.56
N ILE A 184 1.31 -25.32 16.45
CA ILE A 184 0.60 -24.91 15.24
C ILE A 184 0.41 -26.08 14.25
N PRO A 185 -0.59 -26.01 13.35
CA PRO A 185 -0.86 -27.04 12.35
C PRO A 185 0.35 -27.33 11.46
N GLU A 186 0.52 -28.61 11.09
CA GLU A 186 1.70 -29.07 10.34
C GLU A 186 1.91 -28.32 9.02
N TYR A 187 0.83 -27.97 8.32
CA TYR A 187 0.89 -27.27 7.05
C TYR A 187 1.42 -25.82 7.16
N ILE A 188 1.28 -25.17 8.33
CA ILE A 188 1.76 -23.78 8.57
C ILE A 188 3.18 -23.74 9.13
N ARG A 189 3.65 -24.84 9.74
CA ARG A 189 5.00 -24.89 10.35
C ARG A 189 6.13 -24.44 9.42
N PRO A 190 6.15 -24.80 8.12
CA PRO A 190 7.16 -24.29 7.19
C PRO A 190 7.17 -22.76 7.11
N PHE A 191 5.98 -22.14 7.01
CA PHE A 191 5.84 -20.69 6.98
C PHE A 191 6.38 -20.04 8.25
N TYR A 192 5.95 -20.51 9.41
CA TYR A 192 6.38 -19.96 10.69
C TYR A 192 7.91 -20.08 10.88
N LYS A 193 8.49 -21.22 10.52
CA LYS A 193 9.95 -21.41 10.58
C LYS A 193 10.70 -20.46 9.67
N ILE A 194 10.21 -20.28 8.44
CA ILE A 194 10.80 -19.36 7.47
C ILE A 194 10.72 -17.91 7.98
N LEU A 195 9.57 -17.50 8.52
CA LEU A 195 9.38 -16.18 9.11
C LEU A 195 10.41 -15.91 10.22
N LEU A 196 10.57 -16.84 11.15
CA LEU A 196 11.56 -16.71 12.24
C LEU A 196 12.99 -16.61 11.71
N ASN A 197 13.35 -17.45 10.74
CA ASN A 197 14.70 -17.48 10.16
C ASN A 197 15.04 -16.17 9.43
N GLU A 198 14.12 -15.63 8.62
CA GLU A 198 14.36 -14.37 7.91
C GLU A 198 14.56 -13.22 8.90
N TYR A 199 13.74 -13.12 9.95
CA TYR A 199 13.93 -12.08 10.97
C TYR A 199 15.24 -12.25 11.75
N ALA A 200 15.64 -13.49 12.07
CA ALA A 200 16.92 -13.75 12.70
C ALA A 200 18.12 -13.35 11.82
N GLU A 201 18.06 -13.63 10.51
CA GLU A 201 19.06 -13.19 9.56
C GLU A 201 19.12 -11.65 9.46
N LEU A 202 17.97 -10.99 9.44
CA LEU A 202 17.90 -9.52 9.48
C LEU A 202 18.50 -8.95 10.76
N GLU A 203 18.28 -9.58 11.92
CA GLU A 203 18.90 -9.15 13.19
C GLU A 203 20.42 -9.31 13.17
N GLU A 204 20.94 -10.41 12.59
CA GLU A 204 22.38 -10.68 12.49
C GLU A 204 23.11 -9.72 11.53
N GLN A 205 22.48 -9.39 10.39
CA GLN A 205 23.06 -8.50 9.38
C GLN A 205 23.13 -7.03 9.82
N GLN A 206 22.39 -6.66 10.87
CA GLN A 206 22.31 -5.27 11.32
C GLN A 206 23.41 -4.94 12.34
N ALA A 207 24.09 -3.79 12.15
CA ALA A 207 25.06 -3.31 13.13
C ALA A 207 24.37 -3.01 14.47
N LYS A 208 25.12 -3.14 15.58
CA LYS A 208 24.67 -2.76 16.93
C LYS A 208 24.19 -1.31 16.92
N GLY A 209 22.87 -1.12 16.84
CA GLY A 209 22.22 0.18 16.68
C GLY A 209 21.07 0.19 15.66
N ARG A 210 21.10 -0.72 14.67
CA ARG A 210 20.09 -0.86 13.62
C ARG A 210 19.09 -2.00 13.86
N VAL A 211 19.32 -2.81 14.90
CA VAL A 211 18.39 -3.85 15.34
C VAL A 211 17.01 -3.29 15.72
N LYS A 212 16.93 -2.00 16.13
CA LYS A 212 15.66 -1.34 16.49
C LYS A 212 14.62 -1.37 15.37
N SER A 213 15.00 -1.15 14.11
CA SER A 213 14.03 -1.20 13.00
C SER A 213 13.51 -2.61 12.75
N VAL A 214 14.34 -3.64 12.98
CA VAL A 214 13.91 -5.05 12.88
C VAL A 214 12.93 -5.39 13.99
N ILE A 215 13.22 -4.95 15.22
CA ILE A 215 12.30 -5.08 16.37
C ILE A 215 10.98 -4.39 16.08
N ALA A 216 10.98 -3.13 15.63
CA ALA A 216 9.77 -2.40 15.29
C ALA A 216 8.95 -3.10 14.20
N SER A 217 9.61 -3.65 13.17
CA SER A 217 8.96 -4.43 12.11
C SER A 217 8.33 -5.72 12.67
N LYS A 218 9.03 -6.42 13.56
CA LYS A 218 8.55 -7.64 14.22
C LYS A 218 7.34 -7.37 15.11
N GLU A 219 7.40 -6.33 15.94
CA GLU A 219 6.29 -5.93 16.80
C GLU A 219 5.04 -5.58 15.98
N ALA A 220 5.23 -4.87 14.86
CA ALA A 220 4.14 -4.58 13.93
C ALA A 220 3.57 -5.84 13.24
N PHE A 221 4.40 -6.87 13.01
CA PHE A 221 3.94 -8.18 12.54
C PHE A 221 3.07 -8.88 13.61
N GLN A 222 3.41 -8.72 14.88
CA GLN A 222 2.61 -9.26 15.98
C GLN A 222 1.29 -8.49 16.14
N ASP A 223 1.32 -7.16 16.00
CA ASP A 223 0.12 -6.31 15.99
C ASP A 223 -0.87 -6.75 14.92
N ILE A 224 -0.42 -6.92 13.67
CA ILE A 224 -1.32 -7.28 12.57
C ILE A 224 -1.88 -8.71 12.73
N ALA A 225 -1.08 -9.66 13.24
CA ALA A 225 -1.58 -11.00 13.54
C ALA A 225 -2.69 -10.99 14.61
N ARG A 226 -2.56 -10.13 15.63
CA ARG A 226 -3.63 -9.92 16.63
C ARG A 226 -4.86 -9.28 16.00
N GLY A 227 -4.67 -8.30 15.12
CA GLY A 227 -5.78 -7.62 14.46
C GLY A 227 -6.57 -8.54 13.52
N TYR A 228 -5.89 -9.37 12.73
CA TYR A 228 -6.55 -10.36 11.88
C TYR A 228 -7.28 -11.42 12.70
N LEU A 229 -6.75 -11.84 13.86
CA LEU A 229 -7.48 -12.73 14.75
C LEU A 229 -8.78 -12.09 15.25
N GLU A 230 -8.74 -10.82 15.65
CA GLU A 230 -9.92 -10.08 16.11
C GLU A 230 -10.98 -9.96 14.99
N GLU A 231 -10.59 -9.69 13.74
CA GLU A 231 -11.52 -9.67 12.60
C GLU A 231 -12.15 -11.05 12.35
N ALA A 232 -11.35 -12.12 12.41
CA ALA A 232 -11.86 -13.48 12.25
C ALA A 232 -12.79 -13.91 13.41
N GLU A 233 -12.55 -13.43 14.64
CA GLU A 233 -13.45 -13.64 15.78
C GLU A 233 -14.78 -12.89 15.60
N TRP A 234 -14.75 -11.67 15.07
CA TRP A 234 -15.97 -10.93 14.71
C TRP A 234 -16.78 -11.69 13.67
N THR A 235 -16.12 -12.13 12.59
CA THR A 235 -16.77 -12.85 11.49
C THR A 235 -17.35 -14.19 11.93
N SER A 236 -16.59 -14.98 12.70
CA SER A 236 -17.04 -16.30 13.18
C SER A 236 -18.20 -16.23 14.17
N SER A 237 -18.28 -15.16 14.97
CA SER A 237 -19.39 -14.92 15.91
C SER A 237 -20.59 -14.19 15.29
N GLY A 238 -20.46 -13.71 14.06
CA GLY A 238 -21.45 -12.82 13.43
C GLY A 238 -21.54 -11.45 14.09
N TYR A 239 -20.52 -11.07 14.87
CA TYR A 239 -20.44 -9.75 15.48
C TYR A 239 -20.03 -8.72 14.43
N VAL A 240 -20.71 -7.58 14.44
CA VAL A 240 -20.36 -6.43 13.60
C VAL A 240 -19.89 -5.34 14.54
N ALA A 241 -18.62 -4.97 14.51
CA ALA A 241 -18.09 -3.92 15.37
C ALA A 241 -18.79 -2.57 15.12
N SER A 242 -18.83 -1.72 16.14
CA SER A 242 -19.19 -0.31 15.92
C SER A 242 -18.12 0.36 15.05
N PHE A 243 -18.43 1.45 14.33
CA PHE A 243 -17.44 2.11 13.47
C PHE A 243 -16.16 2.56 14.22
N PRO A 244 -16.23 3.14 15.43
CA PRO A 244 -15.01 3.47 16.19
C PRO A 244 -14.19 2.25 16.61
N GLU A 245 -14.86 1.15 16.98
CA GLU A 245 -14.21 -0.12 17.35
C GLU A 245 -13.57 -0.78 16.13
N TYR A 246 -14.31 -0.86 15.01
CA TYR A 246 -13.81 -1.32 13.73
C TYR A 246 -12.58 -0.54 13.31
N MET A 247 -12.63 0.80 13.32
CA MET A 247 -11.49 1.61 12.88
C MET A 247 -10.25 1.41 13.75
N LYS A 248 -10.40 1.17 15.06
CA LYS A 248 -9.24 0.91 15.93
C LYS A 248 -8.45 -0.31 15.45
N ASN A 249 -9.15 -1.39 15.08
CA ASN A 249 -8.50 -2.58 14.55
C ASN A 249 -8.16 -2.46 13.06
N GLY A 250 -9.06 -1.88 12.27
CA GLY A 250 -8.93 -1.68 10.82
C GLY A 250 -7.70 -0.86 10.41
N LEU A 251 -7.26 0.10 11.23
CA LEU A 251 -6.00 0.82 11.01
C LEU A 251 -4.79 -0.11 11.15
N ILE A 252 -4.81 -1.06 12.09
CA ILE A 252 -3.75 -2.07 12.29
C ILE A 252 -3.76 -3.06 11.11
N THR A 253 -4.94 -3.60 10.79
CA THR A 253 -5.10 -4.61 9.72
C THR A 253 -4.93 -4.01 8.33
N SER A 254 -4.87 -2.68 8.18
CA SER A 254 -4.52 -2.01 6.91
C SER A 254 -3.14 -2.38 6.36
N ALA A 255 -2.31 -3.04 7.17
CA ALA A 255 -0.92 -3.40 6.92
C ALA A 255 0.07 -2.22 6.76
N TYR A 256 -0.40 -0.98 6.79
CA TYR A 256 0.46 0.17 6.47
C TYR A 256 1.46 0.49 7.57
N ASN A 257 1.13 0.20 8.83
CA ASN A 257 2.08 0.31 9.94
C ASN A 257 3.29 -0.62 9.74
N ILE A 258 3.00 -1.91 9.51
CA ILE A 258 4.05 -2.91 9.33
C ILE A 258 4.86 -2.64 8.06
N ILE A 259 4.21 -2.37 6.92
CA ILE A 259 4.94 -2.09 5.67
C ILE A 259 5.85 -0.88 5.86
N SER A 260 5.38 0.18 6.53
CA SER A 260 6.19 1.37 6.82
C SER A 260 7.39 1.06 7.71
N LYS A 261 7.21 0.31 8.80
CA LYS A 261 8.30 -0.07 9.72
C LYS A 261 9.29 -1.04 9.06
N SER A 262 8.80 -2.01 8.28
CA SER A 262 9.63 -2.94 7.49
C SER A 262 10.45 -2.23 6.42
N ALA A 263 9.92 -1.15 5.84
CA ALA A 263 10.62 -0.34 4.87
C ALA A 263 11.92 0.27 5.44
N LEU A 264 11.92 0.64 6.72
CA LEU A 264 13.10 1.19 7.42
C LEU A 264 14.24 0.18 7.54
N VAL A 265 13.93 -1.12 7.64
CA VAL A 265 14.90 -2.18 7.92
C VAL A 265 16.05 -2.17 6.91
N GLY A 266 15.74 -2.03 5.62
CA GLY A 266 16.77 -2.05 4.58
C GLY A 266 17.29 -0.68 4.15
N MET A 267 16.88 0.42 4.81
CA MET A 267 17.36 1.77 4.49
C MET A 267 18.75 2.08 5.06
N GLY A 268 19.34 1.17 5.85
CA GLY A 268 20.72 1.27 6.31
C GLY A 268 21.00 2.52 7.14
N GLU A 269 22.10 3.22 6.86
CA GLU A 269 22.53 4.44 7.59
C GLU A 269 21.68 5.68 7.29
N ILE A 270 20.69 5.57 6.39
CA ILE A 270 19.78 6.67 6.04
C ILE A 270 18.79 6.95 7.19
N VAL A 271 18.46 5.93 7.97
CA VAL A 271 17.49 6.00 9.08
C VAL A 271 18.23 5.94 10.41
N SER A 272 18.05 6.97 11.23
CA SER A 272 18.60 7.03 12.59
C SER A 272 17.69 6.33 13.61
N GLN A 273 18.17 6.14 14.84
CA GLN A 273 17.32 5.61 15.92
C GLN A 273 16.18 6.57 16.29
N ASP A 274 16.38 7.87 16.14
CA ASP A 274 15.36 8.88 16.40
C ASP A 274 14.27 8.83 15.33
N ASP A 275 14.63 8.53 14.08
CA ASP A 275 13.65 8.30 13.00
C ASP A 275 12.80 7.05 13.28
N VAL A 276 13.41 5.96 13.79
CA VAL A 276 12.66 4.76 14.20
C VAL A 276 11.71 5.08 15.37
N ALA A 277 12.21 5.79 16.40
CA ALA A 277 11.38 6.21 17.54
C ALA A 277 10.23 7.14 17.12
N TRP A 278 10.46 8.01 16.13
CA TRP A 278 9.42 8.85 15.54
C TRP A 278 8.33 8.00 14.88
N TYR A 279 8.70 6.96 14.12
CA TYR A 279 7.74 5.99 13.58
C TYR A 279 6.96 5.26 14.68
N GLU A 280 7.64 4.81 15.74
CA GLU A 280 7.03 4.13 16.89
C GLU A 280 6.06 5.01 17.68
N SER A 281 6.25 6.34 17.65
CA SER A 281 5.31 7.30 18.23
C SER A 281 3.95 7.34 17.51
N HIS A 282 3.83 6.61 16.39
CA HIS A 282 2.64 6.50 15.55
C HIS A 282 2.16 7.88 15.06
N PRO A 283 2.99 8.59 14.27
CA PRO A 283 2.76 9.99 13.94
C PRO A 283 1.50 10.17 13.10
N LYS A 284 0.91 11.37 13.16
CA LYS A 284 -0.35 11.71 12.48
C LYS A 284 -0.36 11.37 10.98
N ILE A 285 0.76 11.56 10.30
CA ILE A 285 0.91 11.21 8.87
C ILE A 285 0.82 9.70 8.61
N LEU A 286 1.34 8.86 9.52
CA LEU A 286 1.22 7.41 9.44
C LEU A 286 -0.23 6.98 9.67
N GLN A 287 -0.88 7.53 10.70
CA GLN A 287 -2.31 7.28 10.97
C GLN A 287 -3.19 7.68 9.78
N ALA A 288 -2.87 8.80 9.13
CA ALA A 288 -3.59 9.24 7.94
C ALA A 288 -3.39 8.28 6.76
N SER A 289 -2.18 7.74 6.57
CA SER A 289 -1.89 6.75 5.52
C SER A 289 -2.63 5.42 5.76
N GLU A 290 -2.65 4.93 7.00
CA GLU A 290 -3.43 3.75 7.41
C GLU A 290 -4.93 3.94 7.19
N LEU A 291 -5.45 5.12 7.55
CA LEU A 291 -6.86 5.45 7.37
C LEU A 291 -7.25 5.49 5.89
N ILE A 292 -6.43 6.13 5.06
CA ILE A 292 -6.64 6.15 3.60
C ILE A 292 -6.61 4.72 3.07
N SER A 293 -5.63 3.91 3.48
CA SER A 293 -5.51 2.51 3.07
C SER A 293 -6.79 1.72 3.36
N ARG A 294 -7.16 1.66 4.65
CA ARG A 294 -8.31 0.90 5.14
C ARG A 294 -9.61 1.34 4.50
N LEU A 295 -9.90 2.65 4.51
CA LEU A 295 -11.19 3.13 4.00
C LEU A 295 -11.30 3.03 2.48
N GLN A 296 -10.20 3.23 1.74
CA GLN A 296 -10.20 3.12 0.29
C GLN A 296 -10.43 1.67 -0.15
N ASP A 297 -9.75 0.72 0.50
CA ASP A 297 -9.97 -0.72 0.32
C ASP A 297 -11.42 -1.08 0.66
N ASP A 298 -11.89 -0.80 1.87
CA ASP A 298 -13.23 -1.16 2.35
C ASP A 298 -14.35 -0.64 1.43
N VAL A 299 -14.25 0.64 1.01
CA VAL A 299 -15.25 1.25 0.12
C VAL A 299 -15.22 0.58 -1.25
N MET A 300 -14.04 0.39 -1.84
CA MET A 300 -13.94 -0.18 -3.19
C MET A 300 -14.36 -1.64 -3.20
N THR A 301 -13.86 -2.43 -2.25
CA THR A 301 -14.18 -3.84 -2.05
C THR A 301 -15.69 -4.02 -1.81
N TYR A 302 -16.29 -3.21 -0.93
CA TYR A 302 -17.76 -3.19 -0.75
C TYR A 302 -18.49 -2.92 -2.07
N GLN A 303 -18.09 -1.88 -2.81
CA GLN A 303 -18.74 -1.50 -4.06
C GLN A 303 -18.59 -2.57 -5.16
N CYS A 304 -17.43 -3.21 -5.26
CA CYS A 304 -17.19 -4.32 -6.19
C CYS A 304 -18.11 -5.50 -5.91
N TYR A 305 -18.26 -5.92 -4.65
CA TYR A 305 -19.15 -7.03 -4.29
C TYR A 305 -20.63 -6.70 -4.49
N VAL A 306 -21.06 -5.49 -4.18
CA VAL A 306 -22.45 -5.07 -4.41
C VAL A 306 -22.80 -5.02 -5.91
N ASN A 307 -21.87 -4.58 -6.75
CA ASN A 307 -22.13 -4.37 -8.17
C ASN A 307 -21.89 -5.61 -9.04
N PHE A 308 -20.88 -6.44 -8.72
CA PHE A 308 -20.46 -7.54 -9.58
C PHE A 308 -20.72 -8.93 -9.00
N ASN A 309 -20.65 -9.10 -7.67
CA ASN A 309 -20.72 -10.42 -7.01
C ASN A 309 -21.69 -10.45 -5.81
N LYS A 310 -22.95 -10.04 -6.01
CA LYS A 310 -24.01 -10.09 -4.96
C LYS A 310 -24.17 -11.46 -4.29
N PHE A 311 -23.75 -12.54 -4.93
CA PHE A 311 -23.84 -13.91 -4.40
C PHE A 311 -22.66 -14.31 -3.50
N GLU A 312 -21.49 -13.64 -3.58
CA GLU A 312 -20.30 -13.99 -2.78
C GLU A 312 -20.27 -13.29 -1.41
N ARG A 313 -20.92 -12.13 -1.27
CA ARG A 313 -21.09 -11.50 0.04
C ARG A 313 -21.87 -12.38 1.05
N LYS A 314 -22.60 -13.38 0.53
CA LYS A 314 -23.29 -14.43 1.33
C LYS A 314 -22.35 -15.55 1.83
N ARG A 315 -21.07 -15.56 1.46
CA ARG A 315 -20.08 -16.59 1.84
C ARG A 315 -19.20 -16.23 3.04
N GLY A 316 -19.68 -15.38 3.94
CA GLY A 316 -19.00 -15.15 5.23
C GLY A 316 -17.84 -14.16 5.18
N GLN A 317 -17.89 -13.16 4.30
CA GLN A 317 -16.93 -12.05 4.34
C GLN A 317 -17.11 -11.20 5.60
N SER A 318 -15.99 -10.76 6.16
CA SER A 318 -15.92 -9.83 7.29
C SER A 318 -16.67 -8.53 6.98
N ALA A 319 -17.31 -7.96 8.00
CA ALA A 319 -17.96 -6.66 7.88
C ALA A 319 -16.91 -5.58 7.56
N THR A 320 -17.17 -4.71 6.58
CA THR A 320 -16.24 -3.64 6.22
C THR A 320 -16.53 -2.35 7.00
N GLY A 321 -15.68 -1.34 6.85
CA GLY A 321 -15.92 -0.01 7.41
C GLY A 321 -17.24 0.63 6.97
N VAL A 322 -17.74 0.29 5.78
CA VAL A 322 -19.07 0.73 5.30
C VAL A 322 -20.18 0.12 6.16
N ASP A 323 -20.11 -1.20 6.42
CA ASP A 323 -21.08 -1.91 7.25
C ASP A 323 -21.08 -1.38 8.68
N ALA A 324 -19.89 -1.19 9.25
CA ALA A 324 -19.73 -0.67 10.61
C ALA A 324 -20.27 0.76 10.73
N TYR A 325 -20.05 1.62 9.72
CA TYR A 325 -20.56 2.99 9.67
C TYR A 325 -22.09 3.03 9.60
N MET A 326 -22.69 2.27 8.67
CA MET A 326 -24.14 2.15 8.53
C MET A 326 -24.78 1.65 9.83
N LYS A 327 -24.20 0.61 10.45
CA LYS A 327 -24.68 0.05 11.72
C LYS A 327 -24.66 1.08 12.85
N THR A 328 -23.58 1.84 12.96
CA THR A 328 -23.36 2.75 14.10
C THR A 328 -24.20 4.01 14.00
N TYR A 329 -24.34 4.57 12.80
CA TYR A 329 -24.99 5.86 12.60
C TYR A 329 -26.39 5.77 11.96
N GLY A 330 -26.86 4.56 11.61
CA GLY A 330 -28.18 4.35 10.99
C GLY A 330 -28.34 5.02 9.63
N MET A 331 -27.23 5.27 8.93
CA MET A 331 -27.20 5.95 7.63
C MET A 331 -27.40 4.99 6.47
N SER A 332 -27.84 5.52 5.33
CA SER A 332 -27.89 4.75 4.09
C SER A 332 -26.49 4.43 3.57
N GLU A 333 -26.38 3.40 2.73
CA GLU A 333 -25.12 3.01 2.07
C GLU A 333 -24.47 4.20 1.35
N LYS A 334 -25.27 4.99 0.63
CA LYS A 334 -24.77 6.16 -0.12
C LYS A 334 -24.17 7.21 0.82
N GLU A 335 -24.88 7.54 1.90
CA GLU A 335 -24.41 8.51 2.89
C GLU A 335 -23.15 8.02 3.61
N ALA A 336 -23.09 6.73 3.97
CA ALA A 336 -21.92 6.12 4.57
C ALA A 336 -20.70 6.23 3.64
N ILE A 337 -20.84 5.83 2.37
CA ILE A 337 -19.75 5.93 1.38
C ILE A 337 -19.31 7.38 1.16
N GLU A 338 -20.23 8.34 1.13
CA GLU A 338 -19.92 9.77 0.98
C GLU A 338 -19.11 10.30 2.17
N GLU A 339 -19.49 9.95 3.41
CA GLU A 339 -18.75 10.35 4.61
C GLU A 339 -17.38 9.67 4.71
N LEU A 340 -17.26 8.37 4.38
CA LEU A 340 -15.94 7.70 4.35
C LEU A 340 -15.01 8.33 3.30
N LYS A 341 -15.52 8.67 2.11
CA LYS A 341 -14.75 9.40 1.08
C LYS A 341 -14.31 10.78 1.55
N LYS A 342 -15.10 11.45 2.38
CA LYS A 342 -14.72 12.73 3.00
C LYS A 342 -13.62 12.53 4.04
N MET A 343 -13.68 11.49 4.87
CA MET A 343 -12.58 11.13 5.78
C MET A 343 -11.27 10.86 5.04
N ILE A 344 -11.31 10.14 3.92
CA ILE A 344 -10.15 9.92 3.04
C ILE A 344 -9.58 11.26 2.54
N LYS A 345 -10.44 12.16 2.05
CA LYS A 345 -10.01 13.50 1.59
C LYS A 345 -9.37 14.33 2.70
N ASP A 346 -9.89 14.24 3.92
CA ASP A 346 -9.35 14.97 5.08
C ASP A 346 -8.03 14.38 5.56
N ALA A 347 -7.85 13.05 5.47
CA ALA A 347 -6.58 12.40 5.78
C ALA A 347 -5.48 12.76 4.78
N TRP A 348 -5.80 12.94 3.50
CA TRP A 348 -4.83 13.48 2.52
C TRP A 348 -4.30 14.86 2.94
N LYS A 349 -5.14 15.71 3.55
CA LYS A 349 -4.70 17.01 4.09
C LYS A 349 -3.74 16.85 5.26
N ASP A 350 -3.93 15.82 6.09
CA ASP A 350 -3.00 15.50 7.18
C ASP A 350 -1.65 14.98 6.66
N ILE A 351 -1.65 14.19 5.58
CA ILE A 351 -0.42 13.80 4.89
C ILE A 351 0.31 15.01 4.32
N ASN A 352 -0.43 15.91 3.67
CA ASN A 352 0.12 17.15 3.12
C ASN A 352 0.74 18.01 4.21
N GLU A 353 0.06 18.19 5.34
CA GLU A 353 0.55 18.94 6.49
C GLU A 353 1.88 18.36 7.00
N GLY A 354 1.96 17.04 7.20
CA GLY A 354 3.20 16.38 7.66
C GLY A 354 4.35 16.45 6.65
N CYS A 355 4.06 16.56 5.35
CA CYS A 355 5.08 16.68 4.31
C CYS A 355 5.54 18.13 4.07
N LEU A 356 4.70 19.11 4.40
CA LEU A 356 4.99 20.53 4.24
C LEU A 356 5.70 21.08 5.49
N LYS A 357 6.43 22.20 5.34
CA LYS A 357 7.30 22.72 6.40
C LYS A 357 6.50 23.45 7.50
N PRO A 358 6.94 23.38 8.78
CA PRO A 358 8.15 22.71 9.29
C PRO A 358 7.98 21.19 9.47
N ARG A 359 9.07 20.42 9.29
CA ARG A 359 9.07 18.94 9.38
C ARG A 359 9.88 18.47 10.59
N GLU A 360 9.38 17.47 11.30
CA GLU A 360 10.08 16.83 12.43
C GLU A 360 11.21 15.91 11.98
N VAL A 361 11.01 15.22 10.84
CA VAL A 361 11.97 14.27 10.25
C VAL A 361 12.23 14.59 8.78
N SER A 362 13.25 13.94 8.19
CA SER A 362 13.63 14.15 6.79
C SER A 362 12.59 13.58 5.80
N MET A 363 12.61 14.06 4.54
CA MET A 363 11.75 13.46 3.51
C MET A 363 12.12 12.01 3.19
N HIS A 364 13.33 11.55 3.50
CA HIS A 364 13.67 10.14 3.33
C HIS A 364 12.83 9.24 4.24
N VAL A 365 12.43 9.76 5.41
CA VAL A 365 11.60 9.09 6.41
C VAL A 365 10.11 9.27 6.08
N LEU A 366 9.68 10.43 5.58
CA LEU A 366 8.27 10.72 5.27
C LEU A 366 7.79 10.19 3.92
N ALA A 367 8.65 10.19 2.90
CA ALA A 367 8.28 9.83 1.53
C ALA A 367 7.70 8.40 1.42
N PRO A 368 8.21 7.37 2.12
CA PRO A 368 7.60 6.04 2.09
C PRO A 368 6.13 6.05 2.53
N ILE A 369 5.77 6.80 3.57
CA ILE A 369 4.39 6.91 4.09
C ILE A 369 3.47 7.58 3.07
N LEU A 370 3.92 8.71 2.49
CA LEU A 370 3.19 9.42 1.43
C LEU A 370 3.01 8.52 0.20
N ASN A 371 4.06 7.82 -0.19
CA ASN A 371 4.04 6.97 -1.37
C ASN A 371 3.18 5.71 -1.16
N LEU A 372 3.07 5.19 0.06
CA LEU A 372 2.08 4.17 0.40
C LEU A 372 0.65 4.70 0.18
N ALA A 373 0.33 5.90 0.64
CA ALA A 373 -1.00 6.50 0.38
C ALA A 373 -1.26 6.72 -1.13
N ARG A 374 -0.22 6.99 -1.93
CA ARG A 374 -0.33 7.02 -3.40
C ARG A 374 -0.58 5.63 -3.97
N MET A 375 0.07 4.60 -3.43
CA MET A 375 -0.10 3.23 -3.90
C MET A 375 -1.53 2.72 -3.68
N ILE A 376 -2.18 3.01 -2.56
CA ILE A 376 -3.59 2.60 -2.40
C ILE A 376 -4.52 3.33 -3.38
N ASP A 377 -4.31 4.62 -3.66
CA ASP A 377 -5.09 5.33 -4.71
C ASP A 377 -4.80 4.73 -6.10
N VAL A 378 -3.57 4.30 -6.35
CA VAL A 378 -3.21 3.62 -7.59
C VAL A 378 -4.03 2.33 -7.78
N VAL A 379 -4.15 1.53 -6.73
CA VAL A 379 -4.73 0.19 -6.82
C VAL A 379 -6.24 0.17 -6.62
N TYR A 380 -6.77 0.97 -5.71
CA TYR A 380 -8.16 0.88 -5.22
C TYR A 380 -9.06 2.06 -5.57
N ARG A 381 -8.61 3.03 -6.38
CA ARG A 381 -9.46 4.18 -6.75
C ARG A 381 -10.62 3.82 -7.67
N TYR A 382 -10.46 2.80 -8.51
CA TYR A 382 -11.41 2.46 -9.57
C TYR A 382 -11.84 1.00 -9.62
N ASP A 383 -11.07 0.10 -9.02
CA ASP A 383 -11.34 -1.33 -8.97
C ASP A 383 -10.64 -1.91 -7.75
N ASP A 384 -10.94 -3.14 -7.37
CA ASP A 384 -10.10 -3.92 -6.46
C ASP A 384 -8.91 -4.48 -7.24
N GLY A 385 -7.90 -3.63 -7.45
CA GLY A 385 -6.73 -3.94 -8.25
C GLY A 385 -5.79 -4.97 -7.61
N PHE A 386 -5.94 -5.30 -6.33
CA PHE A 386 -5.12 -6.32 -5.67
C PHE A 386 -5.73 -7.71 -5.87
N THR A 387 -7.05 -7.84 -5.67
CA THR A 387 -7.77 -9.08 -5.96
C THR A 387 -7.83 -9.35 -7.46
N PHE A 388 -8.05 -8.30 -8.27
CA PHE A 388 -8.18 -8.37 -9.73
C PHE A 388 -7.07 -7.56 -10.45
N PRO A 389 -5.80 -7.99 -10.38
CA PRO A 389 -4.64 -7.23 -10.87
C PRO A 389 -4.60 -7.04 -12.39
N GLY A 390 -5.42 -7.80 -13.14
CA GLY A 390 -5.42 -7.82 -14.59
C GLY A 390 -5.73 -6.47 -15.26
N LYS A 391 -6.37 -5.52 -14.57
CA LYS A 391 -6.76 -4.22 -15.15
C LYS A 391 -5.84 -3.05 -14.81
N THR A 392 -5.02 -3.12 -13.77
CA THR A 392 -4.23 -1.95 -13.33
C THR A 392 -2.79 -2.34 -13.05
N LEU A 393 -2.55 -3.25 -12.10
CA LEU A 393 -1.19 -3.66 -11.75
C LEU A 393 -0.47 -4.32 -12.93
N LYS A 394 -1.18 -5.12 -13.74
CA LYS A 394 -0.59 -5.76 -14.93
C LYS A 394 -0.02 -4.74 -15.93
N GLU A 395 -0.73 -3.66 -16.21
CA GLU A 395 -0.27 -2.62 -17.14
C GLU A 395 1.01 -1.96 -16.62
N TYR A 396 1.09 -1.70 -15.31
CA TYR A 396 2.27 -1.08 -14.69
C TYR A 396 3.45 -2.05 -14.59
N ILE A 397 3.19 -3.32 -14.32
CA ILE A 397 4.20 -4.39 -14.39
C ILE A 397 4.79 -4.47 -15.79
N THR A 398 3.96 -4.48 -16.84
CA THR A 398 4.43 -4.49 -18.23
C THR A 398 5.22 -3.22 -18.53
N LEU A 399 4.67 -2.05 -18.21
CA LEU A 399 5.30 -0.77 -18.47
C LEU A 399 6.67 -0.68 -17.79
N LEU A 400 6.78 -1.01 -16.50
CA LEU A 400 8.01 -0.82 -15.74
C LEU A 400 9.04 -1.93 -15.96
N PHE A 401 8.60 -3.19 -16.05
CA PHE A 401 9.50 -4.35 -16.01
C PHE A 401 9.64 -5.09 -17.34
N VAL A 402 8.83 -4.80 -18.35
CA VAL A 402 8.89 -5.49 -19.65
C VAL A 402 9.33 -4.53 -20.74
N ASP A 403 8.60 -3.44 -20.91
CA ASP A 403 8.85 -2.48 -21.99
C ASP A 403 10.15 -1.72 -21.71
N SER A 404 11.05 -1.59 -22.68
CA SER A 404 12.28 -0.81 -22.56
C SER A 404 12.30 0.33 -23.57
N PHE A 405 12.93 1.45 -23.24
CA PHE A 405 13.21 2.46 -24.26
C PHE A 405 14.27 1.93 -25.24
N PRO A 406 14.10 2.13 -26.56
CA PRO A 406 15.13 1.78 -27.53
C PRO A 406 16.40 2.58 -27.22
N ILE A 407 17.56 1.92 -27.30
CA ILE A 407 18.89 2.53 -27.08
C ILE A 407 19.50 2.90 -28.44
#